data_AF-A0A0J1I781-F1
#
_entry.id   AF-A0A0J1I781-F1
#
_cell.length_a   1.000
_cell.length_b   1.000
_cell.length_c   1.000
_cell.angle_alpha   90.00
_cell.angle_beta   90.00
_cell.angle_gamma   90.00
#
_symmetry.space_group_name_H-M   'P 1'
#
loop_
_entity.id
_entity.type
_entity.pdbx_description
1 polymer ?
#
loop_
_entity_poly.entity_id
_entity_poly.type
_entity_poly.pdbx_seq_one_letter_code
_entity_poly.pdbx_strand_id
1 'polypeptide(L)'
;MKIVDELYNLYKNKLTGDEEDIDMLAFAFLEEMSREDLLHIIQELNEQELYDLMGLYLIESLKGKFASEDYRKPNNPIFTHRNLH
;
A
#
# COMPACT_ATOMS: atom_id res chain seq x y z
N MET A 1 -16.14 4.56 -6.63
CA MET A 1 -15.19 5.12 -7.63
C MET A 1 -15.52 4.57 -9.00
N LYS A 2 -15.77 5.44 -10.00
CA LYS A 2 -16.10 5.02 -11.38
C LYS A 2 -15.08 4.04 -11.98
N ILE A 3 -13.80 4.22 -11.67
CA ILE A 3 -12.72 3.36 -12.14
C ILE A 3 -12.74 1.94 -11.57
N VAL A 4 -13.18 1.76 -10.31
CA VAL A 4 -13.32 0.43 -9.70
C VAL A 4 -14.44 -0.33 -10.40
N ASP A 5 -15.56 0.35 -10.69
CA ASP A 5 -16.66 -0.24 -11.44
C ASP A 5 -16.26 -0.59 -12.88
N GLU A 6 -15.46 0.26 -13.53
CA GLU A 6 -14.93 0.02 -14.88
C GLU A 6 -13.98 -1.18 -14.91
N LEU A 7 -13.01 -1.25 -13.99
CA LEU A 7 -12.09 -2.38 -13.85
C LEU A 7 -12.85 -3.67 -13.54
N TYR A 8 -13.79 -3.62 -12.59
CA TYR A 8 -14.65 -4.76 -12.28
C TYR A 8 -15.40 -5.22 -13.53
N ASN A 9 -15.99 -4.32 -14.31
CA ASN A 9 -16.72 -4.69 -15.52
C ASN A 9 -15.82 -5.25 -16.64
N LEU A 10 -14.58 -4.77 -16.77
CA LEU A 10 -13.63 -5.23 -17.77
C LEU A 10 -13.09 -6.64 -17.46
N TYR A 11 -12.95 -6.97 -16.17
CA TYR A 11 -12.23 -8.17 -15.71
C TYR A 11 -13.09 -9.20 -14.98
N LYS A 12 -14.35 -8.91 -14.62
CA LYS A 12 -15.27 -9.86 -13.95
C LYS A 12 -15.47 -11.19 -14.66
N ASN A 13 -15.26 -11.24 -15.98
CA ASN A 13 -15.39 -12.46 -16.79
C ASN A 13 -14.03 -13.13 -17.10
N LYS A 14 -12.92 -12.53 -16.65
CA LYS A 14 -11.54 -12.96 -16.91
C LYS A 14 -10.81 -13.42 -15.65
N LEU A 15 -11.29 -13.01 -14.48
CA LEU A 15 -10.77 -13.43 -13.18
C LEU A 15 -11.39 -14.79 -12.79
N THR A 16 -10.55 -15.74 -12.43
CA THR A 16 -10.96 -17.00 -11.80
C THR A 16 -11.53 -16.79 -10.39
N GLY A 17 -11.24 -15.64 -9.79
CA GLY A 17 -11.83 -15.17 -8.54
C GLY A 17 -10.92 -15.27 -7.32
N ASP A 18 -9.66 -15.68 -7.49
CA ASP A 18 -8.68 -15.72 -6.39
C ASP A 18 -8.09 -14.31 -6.13
N GLU A 19 -7.86 -13.99 -4.85
CA GLU A 19 -7.36 -12.68 -4.40
C GLU A 19 -6.04 -12.28 -5.10
N GLU A 20 -5.20 -13.28 -5.39
CA GLU A 20 -3.89 -13.10 -6.04
C GLU A 20 -4.04 -12.60 -7.50
N ASP A 21 -5.09 -13.01 -8.20
CA ASP A 21 -5.39 -12.51 -9.55
C ASP A 21 -5.79 -11.03 -9.50
N ILE A 22 -6.51 -10.60 -8.46
CA ILE A 22 -7.00 -9.22 -8.33
C ILE A 22 -5.84 -8.26 -8.10
N ASP A 23 -4.92 -8.62 -7.21
CA ASP A 23 -3.73 -7.82 -6.92
C ASP A 23 -2.86 -7.67 -8.18
N MET A 24 -2.57 -8.78 -8.88
CA MET A 24 -1.79 -8.76 -10.10
C MET A 24 -2.42 -7.86 -11.18
N LEU A 25 -3.74 -7.87 -11.26
CA LEU A 25 -4.49 -7.09 -12.23
C LEU A 25 -4.47 -5.60 -11.89
N ALA A 26 -4.66 -5.25 -10.63
CA ALA A 26 -4.52 -3.87 -10.16
C ALA A 26 -3.11 -3.33 -10.43
N PHE A 27 -2.06 -4.14 -10.20
CA PHE A 27 -0.69 -3.76 -10.52
C PHE A 27 -0.45 -3.56 -12.00
N ALA A 28 -0.86 -4.51 -12.85
CA ALA A 28 -0.69 -4.39 -14.30
C ALA A 28 -1.42 -3.17 -14.85
N PHE A 29 -2.64 -2.90 -14.36
CA PHE A 29 -3.38 -1.70 -14.75
C PHE A 29 -2.63 -0.41 -14.38
N LEU A 30 -2.13 -0.31 -13.14
CA LEU A 30 -1.40 0.87 -12.68
C LEU A 30 -0.06 1.07 -13.40
N GLU A 31 0.63 -0.02 -13.79
CA GLU A 31 1.90 0.02 -14.52
C GLU A 31 1.76 0.63 -15.93
N GLU A 32 0.60 0.45 -16.56
CA GLU A 32 0.29 1.03 -17.87
C GLU A 32 -0.08 2.53 -17.81
N MET A 33 -0.31 3.09 -16.62
CA MET A 33 -0.76 4.47 -16.46
C MET A 33 0.39 5.48 -16.45
N SER A 34 0.19 6.61 -17.13
CA SER A 34 1.07 7.77 -16.95
C SER A 34 0.76 8.49 -15.64
N ARG A 35 1.69 9.37 -15.21
CA ARG A 35 1.47 10.23 -14.05
C ARG A 35 0.22 11.10 -14.23
N GLU A 36 0.00 11.60 -15.43
CA GLU A 36 -1.15 12.42 -15.79
C GLU A 36 -2.46 11.65 -15.65
N ASP A 37 -2.50 10.39 -16.08
CA ASP A 37 -3.69 9.54 -15.95
C ASP A 37 -4.02 9.28 -14.47
N LEU A 38 -3.00 8.99 -13.65
CA LEU A 38 -3.16 8.81 -12.20
C LEU A 38 -3.71 10.07 -11.52
N LEU A 39 -3.21 11.26 -11.91
CA LEU A 39 -3.73 12.52 -11.39
C LEU A 39 -5.17 12.78 -11.83
N HIS A 40 -5.55 12.39 -13.05
CA HIS A 40 -6.92 12.48 -13.51
C HIS A 40 -7.85 11.59 -12.66
N ILE A 41 -7.43 10.37 -12.32
CA ILE A 41 -8.21 9.48 -11.45
C ILE A 41 -8.40 10.11 -10.07
N ILE A 42 -7.34 10.68 -9.49
CA ILE A 42 -7.41 11.34 -8.18
C ILE A 42 -8.40 12.52 -8.20
N GLN A 43 -8.47 13.26 -9.30
CA GLN A 43 -9.41 14.38 -9.46
C GLN A 43 -10.87 13.93 -9.56
N GLU A 44 -11.14 12.68 -9.95
CA GLU A 44 -12.49 12.11 -10.03
C GLU A 44 -12.99 11.54 -8.70
N LEU A 45 -12.12 11.41 -7.70
CA LEU A 45 -12.49 10.91 -6.37
C LEU A 45 -13.41 11.91 -5.68
N ASN A 46 -14.44 11.39 -5.01
CA ASN A 46 -15.18 12.21 -4.06
C ASN A 46 -14.36 12.44 -2.77
N GLU A 47 -14.80 13.36 -1.91
CA GLU A 47 -14.06 13.69 -0.68
C GLU A 47 -13.76 12.46 0.19
N GLN A 48 -14.72 11.56 0.37
CA GLN A 48 -14.54 10.36 1.19
C GLN A 48 -13.49 9.43 0.57
N GLU A 49 -13.57 9.17 -0.74
CA GLU A 49 -12.62 8.32 -1.45
C GLU A 49 -11.20 8.91 -1.42
N LEU A 50 -11.08 10.24 -1.53
CA LEU A 50 -9.80 10.94 -1.38
C LEU A 50 -9.25 10.82 0.04
N TYR A 51 -10.10 10.97 1.07
CA TYR A 51 -9.71 10.75 2.47
C TYR A 51 -9.24 9.32 2.71
N ASP A 52 -9.93 8.34 2.16
CA ASP A 52 -9.59 6.92 2.31
C ASP A 52 -8.25 6.61 1.62
N LEU A 53 -8.04 7.11 0.39
CA LEU A 53 -6.78 6.96 -0.35
C LEU A 53 -5.61 7.58 0.41
N MET A 54 -5.76 8.82 0.87
CA MET A 54 -4.73 9.53 1.62
C MET A 54 -4.46 8.87 2.98
N GLY A 55 -5.52 8.40 3.65
CA GLY A 55 -5.44 7.70 4.92
C GLY A 55 -4.65 6.40 4.80
N LEU A 56 -4.96 5.56 3.81
CA LEU A 56 -4.26 4.30 3.56
C LEU A 56 -2.77 4.56 3.30
N TYR A 57 -2.45 5.48 2.39
CA TYR A 57 -1.07 5.83 2.06
C TYR A 57 -0.29 6.31 3.29
N LEU A 58 -0.88 7.21 4.10
CA LEU A 58 -0.24 7.73 5.32
C LEU A 58 -0.02 6.63 6.36
N ILE A 59 -1.02 5.78 6.59
CA ILE A 59 -0.93 4.69 7.58
C ILE A 59 0.17 3.70 7.18
N GLU A 60 0.20 3.24 5.93
CA GLU A 60 1.21 2.29 5.46
C GLU A 60 2.62 2.91 5.47
N SER A 61 2.74 4.18 5.06
CA SER A 61 4.00 4.92 5.13
C SER A 61 4.51 5.06 6.57
N LEU A 62 3.62 5.33 7.53
CA LEU A 62 3.97 5.43 8.94
C LEU A 62 4.39 4.07 9.50
N LYS A 63 3.64 2.99 9.23
CA LYS A 63 4.02 1.63 9.63
C LYS A 63 5.41 1.28 9.12
N GLY A 64 5.69 1.54 7.85
CA GLY A 64 7.01 1.31 7.25
C GLY A 64 8.11 2.12 7.93
N LYS A 65 7.85 3.38 8.24
CA LYS A 65 8.81 4.24 8.96
C LYS A 65 9.10 3.72 10.36
N PHE A 66 8.07 3.39 11.16
CA PHE A 66 8.24 2.86 12.51
C PHE A 66 8.98 1.52 12.50
N ALA A 67 8.64 0.60 11.59
CA ALA A 67 9.37 -0.64 11.43
C ALA A 67 10.86 -0.38 11.16
N SER A 68 11.17 0.54 10.23
CA SER A 68 12.56 0.90 9.91
C SER A 68 13.33 1.55 11.07
N GLU A 69 12.64 2.24 11.98
CA GLU A 69 13.22 2.85 13.18
C GLU A 69 13.45 1.82 14.29
N ASP A 70 12.56 0.84 14.47
CA ASP A 70 12.77 -0.26 15.41
C ASP A 70 13.94 -1.16 15.01
N TYR A 71 14.18 -1.38 13.71
CA TYR A 71 15.41 -2.02 13.22
C TYR A 71 16.69 -1.20 13.48
N ARG A 72 16.58 0.12 13.68
CA ARG A 72 17.72 1.03 13.94
C ARG A 72 18.06 1.20 15.42
N LYS A 73 17.27 0.66 16.36
CA LYS A 73 17.74 0.53 17.74
C LYS A 73 18.83 -0.54 17.74
N PRO A 74 20.11 -0.20 18.01
CA PRO A 74 21.07 -1.23 18.29
C PRO A 74 20.55 -1.95 19.53
N ASN A 75 20.23 -3.23 19.41
CA ASN A 75 20.24 -4.14 20.55
C ASN A 75 21.60 -3.91 21.20
N ASN A 76 21.63 -3.13 22.27
CA ASN A 76 22.80 -3.00 23.11
C ASN A 76 22.68 -4.14 24.10
N PRO A 77 23.32 -5.32 23.89
CA PRO A 77 23.45 -6.24 24.98
C PRO A 77 24.38 -5.53 25.96
N ILE A 78 23.79 -4.92 26.98
CA ILE A 78 24.54 -4.57 28.17
C ILE A 78 24.94 -5.91 28.77
N PHE A 79 26.08 -6.45 28.31
CA PHE A 79 26.81 -7.49 28.99
C PHE A 79 27.27 -6.88 30.31
N THR A 80 26.39 -6.97 31.30
CA THR A 80 26.77 -6.80 32.68
C THR A 80 27.69 -7.97 33.00
N HIS A 81 28.99 -7.71 32.95
CA HIS A 81 29.99 -8.58 33.55
C HIS A 81 29.64 -8.69 35.05
N ARG A 82 28.95 -9.78 35.42
CA ARG A 82 28.86 -10.20 36.81
C ARG A 82 30.27 -10.59 37.22
N ASN A 83 30.84 -9.81 38.14
CA ASN A 83 32.05 -10.18 38.86
C ASN A 83 31.89 -11.60 39.41
N LEU A 84 32.72 -12.52 38.92
CA LEU A 84 32.95 -13.80 39.55
C LEU A 84 34.24 -13.67 40.34
N HIS A 85 34.13 -14.17 41.58
CA HIS A 85 35.04 -14.11 42.72
C HIS A 85 36.54 -14.21 42.42
#